data_AF-A0A7Y2G750-F1
#
_entry.id   AF-A0A7Y2G750-F1
#
_cell.length_a   1.000
_cell.length_b   1.000
_cell.length_c   1.000
_cell.angle_alpha   90.00
_cell.angle_beta   90.00
_cell.angle_gamma   90.00
#
_symmetry.space_group_name_H-M   'P 1'
#
loop_
_entity.id
_entity.type
_entity.pdbx_description
1 polymer ?
#
loop_
_entity_poly.entity_id
_entity_poly.type
_entity_poly.pdbx_seq_one_letter_code
_entity_poly.pdbx_strand_id
1 'polypeptide(L)' 'CGSDGREETGSGGALCRCGHSETKPFCDGSHVKAEFRAD' A
#
# COMPACT_ATOMS: atom_id res chain seq x y z
N CYS A 1 26.91 -14.31 -6.28
CA CYS A 1 25.71 -14.77 -7.00
C CYS A 1 24.59 -14.90 -5.98
N GLY A 2 24.06 -13.77 -5.51
CA GLY A 2 22.89 -13.73 -4.64
C GLY A 2 21.68 -13.54 -5.55
N SER A 3 20.81 -14.54 -5.56
CA SER A 3 19.73 -14.66 -6.52
C SER A 3 18.77 -13.48 -6.44
N ASP A 4 18.86 -12.67 -7.47
CA ASP A 4 17.83 -11.81 -8.04
C ASP A 4 16.41 -12.21 -7.62
N GLY A 5 15.82 -11.36 -6.79
CA GLY A 5 14.46 -11.52 -6.30
C GLY A 5 13.68 -10.25 -6.60
N ARG A 6 12.79 -10.38 -7.60
CA ARG A 6 11.47 -9.72 -7.69
C ARG A 6 11.40 -8.46 -8.55
N GLU A 7 11.21 -8.67 -9.84
CA GLU A 7 10.56 -7.70 -10.74
C GLU A 7 9.10 -8.11 -10.93
N GLU A 8 8.24 -7.68 -10.01
CA GLU A 8 6.81 -7.56 -10.29
C GLU A 8 6.49 -6.06 -10.29
N THR A 9 6.83 -5.40 -11.39
CA THR A 9 6.42 -4.02 -11.68
C THR A 9 4.93 -4.01 -12.03
N GLY A 10 4.10 -4.41 -11.07
CA GLY A 10 2.70 -4.05 -11.09
C GLY A 10 2.65 -2.54 -10.95
N SER A 11 2.00 -1.86 -11.89
CA SER A 11 1.56 -0.47 -11.78
C SER A 11 0.67 -0.35 -10.53
N GLY A 12 1.31 -0.31 -9.37
CA GLY A 12 0.71 -0.67 -8.09
C GLY A 12 0.04 0.54 -7.50
N GLY A 13 -1.25 0.71 -7.78
CA GLY A 13 -2.09 1.57 -6.97
C GLY A 13 -1.83 1.24 -5.49
N ALA A 14 -1.57 2.27 -4.68
CA ALA A 14 -1.26 2.05 -3.27
C ALA A 14 -2.43 1.30 -2.64
N LEU A 15 -2.17 0.10 -2.12
CA LEU A 15 -3.19 -0.68 -1.44
C LEU A 15 -3.43 -0.07 -0.06
N CYS A 16 -4.70 0.08 0.31
CA CYS A 16 -5.05 0.49 1.66
C CYS A 16 -4.74 -0.65 2.64
N ARG A 17 -3.76 -0.40 3.51
CA ARG A 17 -3.48 -1.28 4.67
C ARG A 17 -3.94 -0.70 6.02
N CYS A 18 -4.42 0.54 6.02
CA CYS A 18 -4.89 1.22 7.24
C CYS A 18 -6.31 0.83 7.69
N GLY A 19 -7.11 0.17 6.83
CA GLY A 19 -8.50 -0.18 7.10
C GLY A 19 -9.51 1.00 7.04
N HIS A 20 -9.02 2.23 7.01
CA HIS A 20 -9.84 3.46 6.99
C HIS A 20 -10.18 3.98 5.59
N SER A 21 -9.68 3.35 4.52
CA SER A 21 -10.04 3.76 3.15
C SER A 21 -11.50 3.43 2.83
N GLU A 22 -12.18 4.37 2.19
CA GLU A 22 -13.53 4.18 1.65
C GLU A 22 -13.49 3.47 0.30
N THR A 23 -12.36 3.57 -0.43
CA THR A 23 -12.12 2.96 -1.75
C THR A 23 -11.31 1.67 -1.70
N LYS A 24 -11.55 0.83 -0.68
CA LYS A 24 -10.90 -0.49 -0.53
C LYS A 24 -11.02 -1.32 -1.83
N PRO A 25 -9.94 -1.99 -2.29
CA PRO A 25 -8.66 -2.23 -1.62
C PRO A 25 -7.61 -1.11 -1.80
N PHE A 26 -7.96 0.02 -2.41
CA PHE A 26 -7.04 1.12 -2.70
C PHE A 26 -6.98 2.16 -1.59
N CYS A 27 -5.87 2.89 -1.56
CA CYS A 27 -5.60 3.96 -0.62
C CYS A 27 -6.20 5.29 -1.10
N ASP A 28 -7.15 5.82 -0.33
CA ASP A 28 -7.77 7.14 -0.59
C ASP A 28 -7.13 8.30 0.18
N GLY A 29 -6.03 8.05 0.90
CA GLY A 29 -5.43 9.05 1.81
C GLY A 29 -6.07 9.12 3.20
N SER A 30 -7.12 8.34 3.48
CA SER A 30 -7.71 8.23 4.83
C SER A 30 -6.71 7.77 5.90
N HIS A 31 -5.63 7.10 5.51
CA HIS A 31 -4.56 6.70 6.42
C HIS A 31 -3.91 7.90 7.13
N VAL A 32 -3.88 9.09 6.50
CA VAL A 32 -3.34 10.31 7.11
C VAL A 32 -4.24 10.78 8.25
N LYS A 33 -5.56 10.85 8.02
CA LYS A 33 -6.54 11.25 9.05
C LYS A 33 -6.61 10.24 10.20
N ALA A 34 -6.32 8.98 9.90
CA ALA A 34 -6.24 7.90 10.88
C ALA A 34 -4.89 7.83 11.61
N GLU A 35 -3.93 8.72 11.32
CA GLU A 35 -2.57 8.70 11.86
C GLU A 35 -1.92 7.31 11.74
N PHE A 36 -2.22 6.59 10.65
CA PHE A 36 -1.77 5.23 10.43
C PHE A 36 -0.33 5.22 9.93
N ARG A 37 0.58 4.68 10.74
CA ARG A 37 1.99 4.48 10.39
C ARG A 37 2.20 3.02 9.98
N ALA A 38 2.51 2.80 8.71
CA ALA A 38 3.03 1.51 8.25
C ALA A 38 4.53 1.44 8.60
N ASP A 39 4.88 0.67 9.61
CA ASP A 39 6.26 0.21 9.87
C ASP A 39 6.64 -0.91 8.90
#